data_AF-A0A0G1M6L7-F1
#
_entry.id   AF-A0A0G1M6L7-F1
#
_cell.length_a   1.000
_cell.length_b   1.000
_cell.length_c   1.000
_cell.angle_alpha   90.00
_cell.angle_beta   90.00
_cell.angle_gamma   90.00
#
_symmetry.space_group_name_H-M   'P 1'
#
loop_
_entity.id
_entity.type
_entity.pdbx_description
1 polymer ?
#
loop_
_entity_poly.entity_id
_entity_poly.type
_entity_poly.pdbx_seq_one_letter_code
_entity_poly.pdbx_strand_id
1 'polypeptide(L)'
;MVTVATNMAGRGTDILLSVGGIRAGGLHVIGTERHESRRIDNQLRGRAGRQGQIGSSQFHLSMEDDLIEIYGSDELWQVVEEMNLPEDRPMNNAFLQEEINEAQQLAENLHFDSRKRLYEFDAVYDRQRAAFYKFRARFLTELDEKIRVKNLKIIDQKWQEQMEDLIQLQKAARLMAFGDKDPVVEYALRAKELFVKMIDDIKIDIAIEGDLQVDFS
;
A
#
# COMPACT_ATOMS: atom_id res chain seq x y z
N MET A 1 -32.50 13.24 11.62
CA MET A 1 -31.59 12.14 12.01
C MET A 1 -30.19 12.57 11.66
N VAL A 2 -29.23 12.39 12.57
CA VAL A 2 -27.82 12.70 12.35
C VAL A 2 -27.06 11.39 12.53
N THR A 3 -26.10 11.13 11.65
CA THR A 3 -25.24 9.95 11.72
C THR A 3 -23.80 10.40 11.56
N VAL A 4 -22.95 10.02 12.52
CA VAL A 4 -21.52 10.25 12.45
C VAL A 4 -20.88 8.95 12.00
N ALA A 5 -20.08 9.02 10.94
CA ALA A 5 -19.33 7.89 10.41
C ALA A 5 -17.85 8.28 10.40
N THR A 6 -17.02 7.45 11.03
CA THR A 6 -15.56 7.59 10.95
C THR A 6 -15.07 6.87 9.70
N ASN A 7 -14.13 7.49 8.97
CA ASN A 7 -13.64 7.01 7.68
C ASN A 7 -14.80 6.66 6.71
N MET A 8 -14.86 5.41 6.26
CA MET A 8 -15.91 4.90 5.37
C MET A 8 -16.81 3.87 6.07
N ALA A 9 -17.13 4.07 7.35
CA ALA A 9 -18.08 3.21 8.06
C ALA A 9 -19.42 3.11 7.31
N GLY A 10 -20.03 1.91 7.30
CA GLY A 10 -21.24 1.65 6.51
C GLY A 10 -21.02 1.62 4.99
N ARG A 11 -19.80 1.30 4.52
CA ARG A 11 -19.52 1.03 3.11
C ARG A 11 -20.30 -0.18 2.59
N GLY A 12 -20.88 -0.03 1.40
CA GLY A 12 -21.69 -1.07 0.75
C GLY A 12 -23.18 -1.03 1.11
N THR A 13 -23.59 -0.23 2.08
CA THR A 13 -24.99 -0.06 2.45
C THR A 13 -25.56 1.25 1.90
N ASP A 14 -26.75 1.16 1.30
CA ASP A 14 -27.48 2.29 0.77
C ASP A 14 -28.20 3.05 1.90
N ILE A 15 -28.11 4.38 1.88
CA ILE A 15 -28.85 5.24 2.81
C ILE A 15 -30.21 5.54 2.18
N LEU A 16 -31.23 4.81 2.62
CA LEU A 16 -32.59 5.00 2.15
C LEU A 16 -33.24 6.19 2.86
N LEU A 17 -33.79 7.11 2.09
CA LEU A 17 -34.46 8.30 2.62
C LEU A 17 -35.95 8.03 2.81
N SER A 18 -36.48 8.47 3.95
CA SER A 18 -37.93 8.52 4.17
C SER A 18 -38.56 9.62 3.30
N VAL A 19 -39.88 9.55 3.11
CA VAL A 19 -40.64 10.58 2.37
C VAL A 19 -40.41 11.98 2.97
N GLY A 20 -40.31 12.08 4.31
CA GLY A 20 -39.98 13.32 4.99
C GLY A 20 -38.56 13.82 4.67
N GLY A 21 -37.57 12.93 4.60
CA GLY A 21 -36.20 13.27 4.24
C GLY A 21 -36.07 13.79 2.79
N ILE A 22 -36.78 13.16 1.85
CA ILE A 22 -36.82 13.63 0.46
C ILE A 22 -37.43 15.04 0.38
N ARG A 23 -38.55 15.29 1.08
CA ARG A 23 -39.19 16.62 1.15
C ARG A 23 -38.31 17.69 1.80
N ALA A 24 -37.41 17.29 2.69
CA ALA A 24 -36.49 18.19 3.38
C ALA A 24 -35.24 18.55 2.56
N GLY A 25 -35.15 18.15 1.28
CA GLY A 25 -34.00 18.41 0.42
C GLY A 25 -33.02 17.23 0.31
N GLY A 26 -33.40 16.07 0.84
CA GLY A 26 -32.65 14.83 0.70
C GLY A 26 -31.48 14.68 1.67
N LEU A 27 -30.52 13.82 1.33
CA LEU A 27 -29.35 13.58 2.18
C LEU A 27 -28.35 14.73 2.03
N HIS A 28 -27.98 15.34 3.16
CA HIS A 28 -26.84 16.25 3.25
C HIS A 28 -25.64 15.51 3.83
N VAL A 29 -24.51 15.54 3.13
CA VAL A 29 -23.25 14.92 3.54
C VAL A 29 -22.27 16.01 3.94
N ILE A 30 -21.75 15.93 5.16
CA ILE A 30 -20.72 16.83 5.67
C ILE A 30 -19.42 16.04 5.79
N GLY A 31 -18.38 16.48 5.07
CA GLY A 31 -17.01 16.05 5.31
C GLY A 31 -16.36 17.02 6.30
N THR A 32 -15.74 16.49 7.36
CA THR A 32 -15.08 17.29 8.40
C THR A 32 -13.60 17.56 8.11
N GLU A 33 -13.04 16.82 7.16
CA GLU A 33 -11.66 16.90 6.70
C GLU A 33 -11.60 16.38 5.25
N ARG A 34 -10.45 16.52 4.59
CA ARG A 34 -10.16 15.88 3.31
C ARG A 34 -9.26 14.69 3.53
N HIS A 35 -9.58 13.57 2.88
CA HIS A 35 -8.67 12.44 2.87
C HIS A 35 -7.46 12.76 1.96
N GLU A 36 -6.32 12.13 2.21
CA GLU A 36 -5.16 12.14 1.29
C GLU A 36 -5.47 11.64 -0.13
N SER A 37 -6.66 11.06 -0.36
CA SER A 37 -7.08 10.63 -1.70
C SER A 37 -8.46 11.15 -2.04
N ARG A 38 -8.53 11.84 -3.18
CA ARG A 38 -9.75 12.45 -3.72
C ARG A 38 -10.84 11.43 -4.00
N ARG A 39 -10.43 10.20 -4.32
CA ARG A 39 -11.34 9.06 -4.55
C ARG A 39 -12.16 8.72 -3.30
N ILE A 40 -11.60 8.88 -2.09
CA ILE A 40 -12.33 8.62 -0.84
C ILE A 40 -13.34 9.73 -0.58
N ASP A 41 -12.95 10.99 -0.76
CA ASP A 41 -13.88 12.11 -0.66
C ASP A 41 -15.06 11.96 -1.64
N ASN A 42 -14.78 11.56 -2.88
CA ASN A 42 -15.82 11.33 -3.89
C ASN A 42 -16.78 10.20 -3.49
N GLN A 43 -16.29 9.16 -2.79
CA GLN A 43 -17.17 8.12 -2.26
C GLN A 43 -18.08 8.65 -1.15
N LEU A 44 -17.59 9.56 -0.31
CA LEU A 44 -18.40 10.21 0.71
C LEU A 44 -19.47 11.10 0.05
N ARG A 45 -19.08 11.96 -0.90
CA ARG A 45 -20.03 12.79 -1.68
C ARG A 45 -21.10 11.95 -2.36
N GLY A 46 -20.70 10.85 -2.98
CA GLY A 46 -21.59 9.93 -3.70
C GLY A 46 -22.60 9.19 -2.83
N ARG A 47 -22.58 9.36 -1.50
CA ARG A 47 -23.66 8.90 -0.62
C ARG A 47 -24.92 9.73 -0.78
N ALA A 48 -24.79 11.03 -1.07
CA ALA A 48 -25.91 11.91 -1.39
C ALA A 48 -26.32 11.75 -2.87
N GLY A 49 -27.58 12.06 -3.17
CA GLY A 49 -28.08 12.15 -4.55
C GLY A 49 -28.15 10.84 -5.33
N ARG A 50 -28.19 9.68 -4.65
CA ARG A 50 -28.26 8.38 -5.32
C ARG A 50 -29.59 8.21 -6.05
N GLN A 51 -29.55 7.54 -7.20
CA GLN A 51 -30.72 7.32 -8.07
C GLN A 51 -31.41 8.63 -8.50
N GLY A 52 -30.65 9.72 -8.66
CA GLY A 52 -31.18 11.02 -9.06
C GLY A 52 -31.99 11.73 -7.97
N GLN A 53 -31.90 11.26 -6.72
CA GLN A 53 -32.50 11.96 -5.59
C GLN A 53 -31.85 13.34 -5.40
N ILE A 54 -32.60 14.25 -4.78
CA ILE A 54 -32.04 15.52 -4.31
C ILE A 54 -31.09 15.20 -3.14
N GLY A 55 -29.97 15.90 -3.08
CA GLY A 55 -29.00 15.79 -2.01
C GLY A 55 -27.90 16.82 -2.18
N SER A 56 -27.10 17.01 -1.15
CA SER A 56 -25.99 17.95 -1.17
C SER A 56 -24.81 17.41 -0.38
N SER A 57 -23.61 17.89 -0.70
CA SER A 57 -22.40 17.55 0.02
C SER A 57 -21.53 18.78 0.20
N GLN A 58 -21.00 19.00 1.40
CA GLN A 58 -20.08 20.08 1.70
C GLN A 58 -18.93 19.56 2.55
N PHE A 59 -17.72 20.03 2.25
CA PHE A 59 -16.54 19.75 3.07
C PHE A 59 -16.20 21.02 3.84
N HIS A 60 -15.95 20.87 5.13
CA HIS A 60 -15.34 21.87 5.99
C HIS A 60 -13.92 21.42 6.28
N LEU A 61 -12.99 22.36 6.27
CA LEU A 61 -11.57 22.11 6.42
C LEU A 61 -11.00 23.15 7.37
N SER A 62 -10.00 22.73 8.14
CA SER A 62 -9.14 23.61 8.91
C SER A 62 -7.77 23.68 8.26
N MET A 63 -7.04 24.78 8.47
CA MET A 63 -5.63 24.83 8.12
C MET A 63 -4.79 23.86 8.96
N GLU A 64 -5.28 23.54 10.17
CA GLU A 64 -4.64 22.59 11.09
C GLU A 64 -4.96 21.11 10.78
N ASP A 65 -5.61 20.80 9.65
CA ASP A 65 -5.90 19.41 9.27
C ASP A 65 -4.62 18.70 8.78
N ASP A 66 -4.46 17.41 9.12
CA ASP A 66 -3.30 16.57 8.78
C ASP A 66 -2.87 16.68 7.30
N LEU A 67 -3.83 16.77 6.38
CA LEU A 67 -3.54 16.89 4.95
C LEU A 67 -2.70 18.14 4.64
N ILE A 68 -3.05 19.26 5.28
CA ILE A 68 -2.40 20.55 5.06
C ILE A 68 -1.12 20.63 5.89
N GLU A 69 -1.13 20.12 7.12
CA GLU A 69 0.07 20.08 7.98
C GLU A 69 1.20 19.25 7.34
N ILE A 70 0.87 18.11 6.73
CA ILE A 70 1.88 17.18 6.19
C ILE A 70 2.26 17.51 4.74
N TYR A 71 1.29 17.93 3.92
CA TYR A 71 1.47 18.07 2.46
C TYR A 71 1.21 19.48 1.92
N GLY A 72 0.89 20.44 2.79
CA GLY A 72 0.72 21.84 2.40
C GLY A 72 2.03 22.48 1.97
N SER A 73 1.94 23.43 1.03
CA SER A 73 3.06 24.23 0.57
C SER A 73 3.46 25.28 1.62
N ASP A 74 4.74 25.67 1.66
CA ASP A 74 5.21 26.76 2.53
C ASP A 74 4.53 28.08 2.14
N GLU A 75 4.24 28.26 0.84
CA GLU A 75 3.52 29.41 0.29
C GLU A 75 2.09 29.53 0.82
N LEU A 76 1.36 28.42 0.95
CA LEU A 76 0.02 28.42 1.54
C LEU A 76 0.05 28.95 2.98
N TRP A 77 1.03 28.52 3.77
CA TRP A 77 1.18 28.96 5.16
C TRP A 77 1.49 30.45 5.26
N GLN A 78 2.40 30.95 4.42
CA GLN A 78 2.73 32.39 4.37
C GLN A 78 1.50 33.24 4.04
N VAL A 79 0.70 32.82 3.05
CA VAL A 79 -0.52 33.55 2.67
C VAL A 79 -1.53 33.57 3.82
N VAL A 80 -1.70 32.46 4.53
CA VAL A 80 -2.64 32.38 5.66
C VAL A 80 -2.20 33.30 6.81
N GLU A 81 -0.91 33.30 7.15
CA GLU A 81 -0.36 34.17 8.21
C GLU A 81 -0.50 35.66 7.86
N GLU A 82 -0.25 36.04 6.61
CA GLU A 82 -0.35 37.43 6.15
C GLU A 82 -1.80 37.95 6.12
N MET A 83 -2.77 37.07 5.87
CA MET A 83 -4.16 37.48 5.71
C MET A 83 -4.82 37.93 7.04
N ASN A 84 -4.22 37.64 8.21
CA ASN A 84 -4.68 38.06 9.55
C ASN A 84 -6.22 37.97 9.71
N LEU A 85 -6.79 36.85 9.30
CA LEU A 85 -8.23 36.68 9.16
C LEU A 85 -8.90 36.34 10.50
N PRO A 86 -10.12 36.83 10.75
CA PRO A 86 -10.93 36.39 11.88
C PRO A 86 -11.25 34.88 11.77
N GLU A 87 -11.09 34.13 12.86
CA GLU A 87 -11.37 32.67 12.94
C GLU A 87 -12.83 32.32 12.57
N ASP A 88 -13.76 33.27 12.68
CA ASP A 88 -15.20 33.05 12.49
C ASP A 88 -15.68 33.22 11.04
N ARG A 89 -14.78 33.54 10.10
CA ARG A 89 -15.15 33.75 8.69
C ARG A 89 -14.69 32.59 7.80
N PRO A 90 -15.61 31.91 7.10
CA PRO A 90 -15.24 30.86 6.17
C PRO A 90 -14.44 31.45 5.01
N MET A 91 -13.26 30.90 4.79
CA MET A 91 -12.43 31.24 3.64
C MET A 91 -12.96 30.51 2.40
N ASN A 92 -13.36 31.28 1.39
CA ASN A 92 -13.73 30.74 0.09
C ASN A 92 -12.99 31.52 -1.00
N ASN A 93 -11.72 31.20 -1.18
CA ASN A 93 -10.86 31.74 -2.23
C ASN A 93 -10.47 30.62 -3.19
N ALA A 94 -10.49 30.89 -4.49
CA ALA A 94 -10.06 29.96 -5.52
C ALA A 94 -8.62 29.49 -5.31
N PHE A 95 -7.72 30.38 -4.86
CA PHE A 95 -6.33 30.06 -4.54
C PHE A 95 -6.20 28.97 -3.48
N LEU A 96 -6.86 29.12 -2.33
CA LEU A 96 -6.80 28.12 -1.25
C LEU A 96 -7.39 26.78 -1.69
N GLN A 97 -8.42 26.79 -2.54
CA GLN A 97 -8.95 25.55 -3.09
C GLN A 97 -7.95 24.85 -4.02
N GLU A 98 -7.19 25.61 -4.82
CA GLU A 98 -6.16 25.08 -5.70
C GLU A 98 -5.03 24.44 -4.88
N GLU A 99 -4.47 25.16 -3.90
CA GLU A 99 -3.42 24.65 -3.02
C GLU A 99 -3.84 23.37 -2.25
N ILE A 100 -5.07 23.30 -1.74
CA ILE A 100 -5.58 22.08 -1.08
C ILE A 100 -5.66 20.90 -2.07
N ASN A 101 -6.01 21.15 -3.33
CA ASN A 101 -6.01 20.09 -4.35
C ASN A 101 -4.57 19.66 -4.69
N GLU A 102 -3.61 20.58 -4.70
CA GLU A 102 -2.19 20.28 -4.92
C GLU A 102 -1.62 19.42 -3.78
N ALA A 103 -1.89 19.78 -2.52
CA ALA A 103 -1.51 18.99 -1.36
C ALA A 103 -2.09 17.56 -1.44
N GLN A 104 -3.37 17.43 -1.82
CA GLN A 104 -4.00 16.12 -2.04
C GLN A 104 -3.33 15.34 -3.18
N GLN A 105 -2.98 16.00 -4.29
CA GLN A 105 -2.29 15.37 -5.41
C GLN A 105 -0.88 14.90 -5.04
N LEU A 106 -0.15 15.71 -4.26
CA LEU A 106 1.17 15.36 -3.73
C LEU A 106 1.09 14.11 -2.84
N ALA A 107 0.13 14.09 -1.90
CA ALA A 107 -0.11 12.93 -1.05
C ALA A 107 -0.41 11.66 -1.89
N GLU A 108 -1.29 11.75 -2.89
CA GLU A 108 -1.60 10.63 -3.78
C GLU A 108 -0.36 10.12 -4.54
N ASN A 109 0.48 11.04 -5.03
CA ASN A 109 1.71 10.70 -5.76
C ASN A 109 2.73 10.00 -4.85
N LEU A 110 2.98 10.52 -3.64
CA LEU A 110 3.89 9.91 -2.67
C LEU A 110 3.43 8.50 -2.27
N HIS A 111 2.12 8.33 -2.07
CA HIS A 111 1.52 7.03 -1.81
C HIS A 111 1.61 6.09 -3.00
N PHE A 112 1.45 6.60 -4.22
CA PHE A 112 1.63 5.83 -5.45
C PHE A 112 3.06 5.33 -5.60
N ASP A 113 4.05 6.21 -5.43
CA ASP A 113 5.46 5.87 -5.54
C ASP A 113 5.89 4.87 -4.47
N SER A 114 5.41 5.05 -3.23
CA SER A 114 5.64 4.10 -2.14
C SER A 114 5.07 2.71 -2.45
N ARG A 115 3.84 2.64 -2.99
CA ARG A 115 3.24 1.38 -3.43
C ARG A 115 3.97 0.76 -4.62
N LYS A 116 4.41 1.58 -5.57
CA LYS A 116 5.19 1.12 -6.73
C LYS A 116 6.50 0.47 -6.28
N ARG A 117 7.24 1.11 -5.37
CA ARG A 117 8.47 0.54 -4.79
C ARG A 117 8.19 -0.78 -4.07
N LEU A 118 7.13 -0.84 -3.25
CA LEU A 118 6.74 -2.08 -2.57
C LEU A 118 6.49 -3.22 -3.58
N TYR A 119 5.73 -2.92 -4.64
CA TYR A 119 5.47 -3.88 -5.72
C TYR A 119 6.75 -4.36 -6.41
N GLU A 120 7.72 -3.47 -6.64
CA GLU A 120 9.00 -3.82 -7.25
C GLU A 120 9.84 -4.76 -6.37
N PHE A 121 9.85 -4.55 -5.05
CA PHE A 121 10.45 -5.50 -4.09
C PHE A 121 9.74 -6.85 -4.12
N ASP A 122 8.40 -6.84 -4.06
CA ASP A 122 7.59 -8.07 -4.07
C ASP A 122 7.78 -8.87 -5.36
N ALA A 123 7.95 -8.20 -6.50
CA ALA A 123 8.18 -8.85 -7.78
C ALA A 123 9.46 -9.70 -7.81
N VAL A 124 10.51 -9.31 -7.08
CA VAL A 124 11.74 -10.12 -6.95
C VAL A 124 11.46 -11.38 -6.14
N TYR A 125 10.80 -11.23 -4.98
CA TYR A 125 10.41 -12.35 -4.13
C TYR A 125 9.49 -13.33 -4.87
N ASP A 126 8.49 -12.83 -5.59
CA ASP A 126 7.54 -13.65 -6.33
C ASP A 126 8.20 -14.50 -7.42
N ARG A 127 9.20 -13.95 -8.14
CA ARG A 127 10.00 -14.72 -9.11
C ARG A 127 10.77 -15.85 -8.45
N GLN A 128 11.41 -15.58 -7.30
CA GLN A 128 12.14 -16.60 -6.55
C GLN A 128 11.20 -17.67 -6.00
N ARG A 129 10.05 -17.28 -5.44
CA ARG A 129 9.02 -18.20 -4.94
C ARG A 129 8.50 -19.12 -6.04
N ALA A 130 8.22 -18.59 -7.23
CA ALA A 130 7.77 -19.38 -8.37
C ALA A 130 8.84 -20.41 -8.80
N ALA A 131 10.10 -19.99 -8.89
CA ALA A 131 11.22 -20.89 -9.20
C ALA A 131 11.41 -21.96 -8.12
N PHE A 132 11.35 -21.58 -6.85
CA PHE A 132 11.44 -22.48 -5.71
C PHE A 132 10.32 -23.52 -5.70
N TYR A 133 9.06 -23.12 -5.87
CA TYR A 133 7.93 -24.06 -5.91
C TYR A 133 8.04 -25.04 -7.07
N LYS A 134 8.56 -24.60 -8.23
CA LYS A 134 8.84 -25.51 -9.35
C LYS A 134 9.95 -26.50 -9.01
N PHE A 135 11.00 -26.07 -8.31
CA PHE A 135 12.06 -26.95 -7.82
C PHE A 135 11.53 -27.95 -6.78
N ARG A 136 10.85 -27.47 -5.73
CA ARG A 136 10.25 -28.26 -4.65
C ARG A 136 9.28 -29.32 -5.18
N ALA A 137 8.49 -28.99 -6.20
CA ALA A 137 7.52 -29.92 -6.80
C ALA A 137 8.17 -31.21 -7.34
N ARG A 138 9.44 -31.17 -7.74
CA ARG A 138 10.18 -32.34 -8.22
C ARG A 138 10.38 -33.41 -7.13
N PHE A 139 10.40 -32.98 -5.87
CA PHE A 139 10.60 -33.85 -4.71
C PHE A 139 9.28 -34.41 -4.17
N LEU A 140 8.14 -33.79 -4.51
CA LEU A 140 6.81 -34.27 -4.07
C LEU A 140 6.46 -35.64 -4.65
N THR A 141 7.02 -36.00 -5.81
CA THR A 141 6.76 -37.28 -6.48
C THR A 141 7.80 -38.36 -6.17
N GLU A 142 8.75 -38.11 -5.25
CA GLU A 142 9.71 -39.13 -4.82
C GLU A 142 8.98 -40.35 -4.25
N LEU A 143 9.32 -41.55 -4.74
CA LEU A 143 8.60 -42.79 -4.39
C LEU A 143 8.85 -43.21 -2.94
N ASP A 144 10.10 -43.11 -2.48
CA ASP A 144 10.45 -43.41 -1.10
C ASP A 144 9.96 -42.30 -0.16
N GLU A 145 9.01 -42.64 0.71
CA GLU A 145 8.41 -41.71 1.66
C GLU A 145 9.41 -41.12 2.66
N LYS A 146 10.38 -41.92 3.13
CA LYS A 146 11.37 -41.43 4.10
C LYS A 146 12.30 -40.42 3.45
N ILE A 147 12.76 -40.71 2.23
CA ILE A 147 13.60 -39.79 1.46
C ILE A 147 12.83 -38.52 1.14
N ARG A 148 11.58 -38.65 0.67
CA ARG A 148 10.69 -37.53 0.36
C ARG A 148 10.49 -36.59 1.54
N VAL A 149 10.07 -37.12 2.69
CA VAL A 149 9.80 -36.32 3.90
C VAL A 149 11.07 -35.62 4.37
N LYS A 150 12.20 -36.31 4.32
CA LYS A 150 13.51 -35.75 4.68
C LYS A 150 13.92 -34.60 3.76
N ASN A 151 13.93 -34.83 2.44
CA ASN A 151 14.33 -33.83 1.44
C ASN A 151 13.43 -32.60 1.52
N LEU A 152 12.11 -32.79 1.58
CA LEU A 152 11.16 -31.68 1.71
C LEU A 152 11.38 -30.86 2.98
N LYS A 153 11.74 -31.51 4.10
CA LYS A 153 12.05 -30.79 5.34
C LYS A 153 13.27 -29.89 5.19
N ILE A 154 14.35 -30.39 4.56
CA ILE A 154 15.57 -29.61 4.28
C ILE A 154 15.23 -28.42 3.35
N ILE A 155 14.52 -28.69 2.26
CA ILE A 155 14.11 -27.69 1.27
C ILE A 155 13.27 -26.58 1.91
N ASP A 156 12.26 -26.96 2.71
CA ASP A 156 11.35 -26.01 3.35
C ASP A 156 12.07 -25.18 4.42
N GLN A 157 13.01 -25.77 5.16
CA GLN A 157 13.80 -25.05 6.16
C GLN A 157 14.75 -24.02 5.51
N LYS A 158 15.47 -24.40 4.45
CA LYS A 158 16.34 -23.46 3.70
C LYS A 158 15.55 -22.32 3.08
N TRP A 159 14.33 -22.58 2.62
CA TRP A 159 13.44 -21.53 2.12
C TRP A 159 12.97 -20.59 3.23
N GLN A 160 12.66 -21.09 4.43
CA GLN A 160 12.33 -20.25 5.57
C GLN A 160 13.49 -19.32 5.94
N GLU A 161 14.71 -19.85 6.03
CA GLU A 161 15.93 -19.06 6.27
C GLU A 161 16.11 -17.95 5.19
N GLN A 162 15.96 -18.30 3.91
CA GLN A 162 16.00 -17.33 2.80
C GLN A 162 14.95 -16.23 2.94
N MET A 163 13.71 -16.57 3.37
CA MET A 163 12.67 -15.56 3.55
C MET A 163 13.02 -14.56 4.64
N GLU A 164 13.64 -15.00 5.73
CA GLU A 164 14.14 -14.12 6.78
C GLU A 164 15.23 -13.19 6.24
N ASP A 165 16.19 -13.73 5.49
CA ASP A 165 17.25 -12.95 4.85
C ASP A 165 16.70 -11.89 3.89
N LEU A 166 15.70 -12.22 3.08
CA LEU A 166 15.06 -11.28 2.16
C LEU A 166 14.34 -10.15 2.91
N ILE A 167 13.69 -10.43 4.05
CA ILE A 167 13.05 -9.41 4.88
C ILE A 167 14.11 -8.46 5.46
N GLN A 168 15.22 -8.98 5.96
CA GLN A 168 16.31 -8.14 6.48
C GLN A 168 16.95 -7.31 5.37
N LEU A 169 17.18 -7.92 4.21
CA LEU A 169 17.74 -7.24 3.05
C LEU A 169 16.81 -6.12 2.55
N GLN A 170 15.49 -6.33 2.53
CA GLN A 170 14.54 -5.30 2.15
C GLN A 170 14.57 -4.11 3.13
N LYS A 171 14.64 -4.37 4.44
CA LYS A 171 14.79 -3.31 5.46
C LYS A 171 16.08 -2.53 5.26
N ALA A 172 17.18 -3.23 5.01
CA ALA A 172 18.49 -2.62 4.77
C ALA A 172 18.49 -1.75 3.50
N ALA A 173 17.90 -2.23 2.40
CA ALA A 173 17.81 -1.48 1.13
C ALA A 173 17.02 -0.17 1.30
N ARG A 174 15.95 -0.16 2.11
CA ARG A 174 15.21 1.07 2.42
C ARG A 174 16.06 2.12 3.13
N LEU A 175 17.01 1.69 3.96
CA LEU A 175 17.96 2.58 4.65
C LEU A 175 19.12 3.02 3.75
N MET A 176 19.44 2.31 2.67
CA MET A 176 20.55 2.62 1.77
C MET A 176 20.21 3.62 0.66
N ALA A 177 18.94 4.03 0.53
CA ALA A 177 18.47 4.98 -0.48
C ALA A 177 19.15 6.37 -0.45
N PHE A 178 20.08 6.61 0.47
CA PHE A 178 20.89 7.83 0.56
C PHE A 178 22.12 7.86 -0.35
N GLY A 179 22.47 6.79 -1.06
CA GLY A 179 23.74 6.68 -1.80
C GLY A 179 23.62 6.42 -3.29
N ASP A 180 23.04 7.35 -4.07
CA ASP A 180 22.98 7.44 -5.55
C ASP A 180 22.55 6.19 -6.37
N LYS A 181 22.36 5.05 -5.72
CA LYS A 181 22.01 3.76 -6.32
C LYS A 181 20.56 3.43 -6.00
N ASP A 182 19.88 2.85 -6.99
CA ASP A 182 18.51 2.40 -6.83
C ASP A 182 18.45 1.23 -5.82
N PRO A 183 17.74 1.38 -4.68
CA PRO A 183 17.67 0.36 -3.64
C PRO A 183 16.99 -0.93 -4.11
N VAL A 184 16.08 -0.86 -5.08
CA VAL A 184 15.42 -2.05 -5.65
C VAL A 184 16.41 -2.87 -6.47
N VAL A 185 17.28 -2.20 -7.22
CA VAL A 185 18.31 -2.88 -8.03
C VAL A 185 19.32 -3.58 -7.12
N GLU A 186 19.79 -2.90 -6.08
CA GLU A 186 20.73 -3.49 -5.11
C GLU A 186 20.10 -4.69 -4.37
N TYR A 187 18.85 -4.54 -3.94
CA TYR A 187 18.07 -5.63 -3.37
C TYR A 187 17.97 -6.81 -4.32
N ALA A 188 17.61 -6.59 -5.59
CA ALA A 188 17.44 -7.65 -6.57
C ALA A 188 18.73 -8.44 -6.82
N LEU A 189 19.88 -7.76 -6.88
CA LEU A 189 21.18 -8.39 -7.07
C LEU A 189 21.55 -9.29 -5.88
N ARG A 190 21.50 -8.75 -4.65
CA ARG A 190 21.81 -9.53 -3.43
C ARG A 190 20.82 -10.66 -3.20
N ALA A 191 19.53 -10.41 -3.43
CA ALA A 191 18.50 -11.43 -3.33
C ALA A 191 18.77 -12.61 -4.28
N LYS A 192 19.26 -12.33 -5.50
CA LYS A 192 19.65 -13.38 -6.46
C LYS A 192 20.83 -14.19 -5.96
N GLU A 193 21.86 -13.55 -5.42
CA GLU A 193 23.03 -14.24 -4.84
C GLU A 193 22.62 -15.18 -3.71
N LEU A 194 21.80 -14.69 -2.77
CA LEU A 194 21.25 -15.48 -1.67
C LEU A 194 20.44 -16.68 -2.19
N PHE A 195 19.59 -16.47 -3.19
CA PHE A 195 18.77 -17.54 -3.76
C PHE A 195 19.61 -18.63 -4.42
N VAL A 196 20.63 -18.27 -5.21
CA VAL A 196 21.54 -19.25 -5.83
C VAL A 196 22.27 -20.04 -4.76
N LYS A 197 22.83 -19.35 -3.76
CA LYS A 197 23.49 -20.00 -2.62
C LYS A 197 22.56 -20.97 -1.90
N MET A 198 21.33 -20.56 -1.59
CA MET A 198 20.33 -21.42 -0.95
C MET A 198 20.07 -22.69 -1.77
N ILE A 199 19.89 -22.57 -3.10
CA ILE A 199 19.66 -23.73 -3.96
C ILE A 199 20.88 -24.67 -3.96
N ASP A 200 22.09 -24.13 -3.98
CA ASP A 200 23.31 -24.95 -3.94
C ASP A 200 23.50 -25.62 -2.58
N ASP A 201 23.25 -24.91 -1.48
CA ASP A 201 23.24 -25.47 -0.12
C ASP A 201 22.21 -26.62 -0.02
N ILE A 202 20.99 -26.45 -0.57
CA ILE A 202 19.99 -27.51 -0.63
C ILE A 202 20.50 -28.74 -1.39
N LYS A 203 21.11 -28.55 -2.57
CA LYS A 203 21.64 -29.67 -3.37
C LYS A 203 22.74 -30.40 -2.61
N ILE A 204 23.62 -29.66 -1.94
CA ILE A 204 24.70 -30.22 -1.13
C ILE A 204 24.11 -31.03 0.03
N ASP A 205 23.17 -30.47 0.79
CA ASP A 205 22.56 -31.14 1.95
C ASP A 205 21.77 -32.40 1.53
N ILE A 206 21.12 -32.37 0.37
CA ILE A 206 20.43 -33.55 -0.19
C ILE A 206 21.43 -34.59 -0.68
N ALA A 207 22.51 -34.19 -1.37
CA ALA A 207 23.50 -35.09 -1.97
C ALA A 207 24.48 -35.70 -0.94
N ILE A 208 24.92 -34.92 0.06
CA ILE A 208 25.78 -35.40 1.15
C ILE A 208 25.09 -36.52 1.93
N GLU A 209 23.75 -36.52 1.95
CA GLU A 209 22.98 -37.53 2.68
C GLU A 209 22.23 -38.52 1.78
N GLY A 210 22.55 -38.56 0.47
CA GLY A 210 21.98 -39.49 -0.50
C GLY A 210 22.76 -39.53 -1.82
N ASP A 211 23.40 -40.68 -2.10
CA ASP A 211 24.03 -41.01 -3.39
C ASP A 211 23.09 -40.70 -4.57
N LEU A 212 23.34 -39.60 -5.27
CA LEU A 212 22.82 -39.38 -6.61
C LEU A 212 23.75 -38.44 -7.38
N GLN A 213 24.53 -39.03 -8.28
CA GLN A 213 25.16 -38.33 -9.38
C GLN A 213 24.04 -37.69 -10.22
N VAL A 214 23.96 -36.36 -10.20
CA VAL A 214 23.15 -35.63 -11.18
C VAL A 214 24.09 -35.18 -12.28
N ASP A 215 23.94 -35.82 -13.44
CA ASP A 215 24.56 -35.44 -14.70
C ASP A 215 24.03 -34.07 -15.15
N PHE A 216 24.96 -33.20 -15.57
CA PHE A 216 24.68 -31.86 -16.07
C PHE A 216 24.94 -31.85 -17.58
N SER A 217 24.05 -32.49 -18.34
CA SER A 217 23.90 -32.28 -19.77
C SER A 217 22.69 -31.40 -20.09
#